data_AF-A0A924XWR6-F1
#
_entry.id   AF-A0A924XWR6-F1
#
_cell.length_a   1.000
_cell.length_b   1.000
_cell.length_c   1.000
_cell.angle_alpha   90.00
_cell.angle_beta   90.00
_cell.angle_gamma   90.00
#
_symmetry.space_group_name_H-M   'P 1'
#
loop_
_entity.id
_entity.type
_entity.pdbx_description
1 polymer ?
#
loop_
_entity_poly.entity_id
_entity_poly.type
_entity_poly.pdbx_seq_one_letter_code
_entity_poly.pdbx_strand_id
1 'polypeptide(L)'
;MTSNARRFTTAICTMTLLAFGMIPAAHAQKEMMGMFYSMQVAPKVCGWKDAAAPTKIDAMIAAQEKGLGITAGERKTMTAAAEAELAASSDCKDGVLRAMYDEAAK
;
A
#
# COMPACT_ATOMS: atom_id res chain seq x y z
N MET A 1 28.32 50.08 1.82
CA MET A 1 27.05 49.76 2.52
C MET A 1 26.75 48.29 2.26
N THR A 2 27.05 47.46 3.25
CA THR A 2 27.14 46.00 3.18
C THR A 2 25.78 45.34 3.46
N SER A 3 25.40 44.40 2.60
CA SER A 3 24.14 43.65 2.65
C SER A 3 23.97 42.85 3.95
N ASN A 4 22.77 42.97 4.51
CA ASN A 4 22.28 42.29 5.70
C ASN A 4 22.30 40.76 5.56
N ALA A 5 23.06 40.11 6.43
CA ALA A 5 23.01 38.69 6.66
C ALA A 5 21.70 38.30 7.38
N ARG A 6 20.72 37.75 6.65
CA ARG A 6 19.60 37.03 7.26
C ARG A 6 19.99 35.56 7.45
N ARG A 7 20.59 35.27 8.60
CA ARG A 7 20.66 33.93 9.17
C ARG A 7 19.26 33.54 9.65
N PHE A 8 18.53 32.76 8.85
CA PHE A 8 17.42 31.94 9.35
C PHE A 8 17.91 30.49 9.40
N THR A 9 18.41 30.14 10.57
CA THR A 9 18.74 28.78 10.99
C THR A 9 17.45 27.95 10.94
N THR A 10 17.29 27.16 9.88
CA THR A 10 16.19 26.19 9.81
C THR A 10 16.62 24.99 10.62
N ALA A 11 16.13 24.91 11.85
CA ALA A 11 16.22 23.74 12.69
C ALA A 11 15.39 22.61 12.05
N ILE A 12 16.02 21.77 11.23
CA ILE A 12 15.46 20.47 10.86
C ILE A 12 15.93 19.49 11.92
N CYS A 13 15.21 19.50 13.04
CA CYS A 13 15.33 18.47 14.05
C CYS A 13 14.56 17.23 13.56
N THR A 14 15.21 16.08 13.70
CA THR A 14 14.59 14.76 13.94
C THR A 14 13.69 14.16 12.86
N MET A 15 14.26 13.23 12.07
CA MET A 15 13.81 11.83 12.08
C MET A 15 14.99 10.90 11.75
N THR A 16 15.89 10.78 12.72
CA THR A 16 16.75 9.60 12.86
C THR A 16 15.87 8.47 13.38
N LEU A 17 15.11 7.83 12.50
CA LEU A 17 14.40 6.60 12.84
C LEU A 17 14.75 5.55 11.78
N LEU A 18 15.45 4.52 12.28
CA LEU A 18 15.63 3.19 11.69
C LEU A 18 16.85 2.99 10.79
N ALA A 19 18.01 3.31 11.37
CA ALA A 19 19.26 2.60 11.11
C ALA A 19 19.34 1.27 11.90
N PHE A 20 18.32 0.41 11.81
CA PHE A 20 18.34 -0.95 12.37
C PHE A 20 17.81 -1.94 11.33
N GLY A 21 18.71 -2.78 10.80
CA GLY A 21 18.39 -3.96 10.00
C GLY A 21 18.42 -3.73 8.49
N MET A 22 19.60 -3.92 7.88
CA MET A 22 19.75 -4.16 6.43
C MET A 22 19.12 -5.51 6.04
N ILE A 23 17.80 -5.62 6.12
CA ILE A 23 17.02 -6.47 5.21
C ILE A 23 16.57 -5.50 4.12
N PRO A 24 16.75 -5.78 2.82
CA PRO A 24 16.33 -4.85 1.77
C PRO A 24 14.85 -4.52 1.99
N ALA A 25 14.56 -3.31 2.48
CA ALA A 25 13.22 -2.87 2.85
C ALA A 25 12.21 -3.09 1.71
N ALA A 26 12.70 -3.03 0.47
CA ALA A 26 11.95 -3.32 -0.73
C ALA A 26 11.38 -4.76 -0.78
N HIS A 27 12.05 -5.79 -0.24
CA HIS A 27 11.52 -7.15 -0.24
C HIS A 27 10.36 -7.31 0.77
N ALA A 28 10.52 -6.84 2.00
CA ALA A 28 9.45 -6.87 3.00
C ALA A 28 8.25 -5.99 2.58
N GLN A 29 8.51 -4.87 1.92
CA GLN A 29 7.46 -4.02 1.36
C GLN A 29 6.75 -4.66 0.17
N LYS A 30 7.46 -5.44 -0.67
CA LYS A 30 6.84 -6.25 -1.72
C LYS A 30 5.93 -7.34 -1.15
N GLU A 31 6.28 -7.95 -0.02
CA GLU A 31 5.39 -8.92 0.64
C GLU A 31 4.11 -8.24 1.16
N MET A 32 4.21 -7.03 1.74
CA MET A 32 3.04 -6.27 2.15
C MET A 32 2.13 -5.83 0.97
N MET A 33 2.63 -5.80 -0.26
CA MET A 33 1.80 -5.52 -1.44
C MET A 33 0.71 -6.56 -1.66
N GLY A 34 0.90 -7.81 -1.22
CA GLY A 34 -0.12 -8.85 -1.29
C GLY A 34 -1.43 -8.42 -0.66
N MET A 35 -1.36 -7.79 0.53
CA MET A 35 -2.55 -7.30 1.23
C MET A 35 -3.29 -6.20 0.45
N PHE A 36 -2.56 -5.29 -0.20
CA PHE A 36 -3.17 -4.25 -1.05
C PHE A 36 -3.86 -4.84 -2.27
N TYR A 37 -3.25 -5.83 -2.93
CA TYR A 37 -3.90 -6.51 -4.05
C TYR A 37 -5.15 -7.28 -3.60
N SER A 38 -5.10 -7.98 -2.45
CA SER A 38 -6.27 -8.64 -1.88
C SER A 38 -7.42 -7.66 -1.63
N MET A 39 -7.12 -6.47 -1.09
CA MET A 39 -8.12 -5.41 -0.92
C MET A 39 -8.66 -4.89 -2.26
N GLN A 40 -7.81 -4.68 -3.27
CA GLN A 40 -8.24 -4.24 -4.61
C GLN A 40 -9.22 -5.24 -5.25
N VAL A 41 -8.98 -6.54 -5.09
CA VAL A 41 -9.82 -7.58 -5.71
C VAL A 41 -10.97 -8.05 -4.83
N ALA A 42 -10.96 -7.71 -3.54
CA ALA A 42 -11.96 -8.16 -2.56
C ALA A 42 -13.41 -7.88 -2.99
N PRO A 43 -13.79 -6.71 -3.50
CA PRO A 43 -15.17 -6.48 -3.93
C PRO A 43 -15.64 -7.47 -4.99
N LYS A 44 -14.75 -7.81 -5.94
CA LYS A 44 -15.03 -8.74 -7.03
C LYS A 44 -15.07 -10.19 -6.52
N VAL A 45 -14.07 -10.61 -5.77
CA VAL A 45 -13.96 -12.00 -5.26
C VAL A 45 -15.04 -12.29 -4.24
N CYS A 46 -15.29 -11.36 -3.31
CA CYS A 46 -16.30 -11.51 -2.27
C CYS A 46 -17.72 -11.12 -2.73
N GLY A 47 -17.90 -10.64 -3.97
CA GLY A 47 -19.22 -10.33 -4.54
C GLY A 47 -19.93 -9.11 -3.92
N TRP A 48 -19.18 -8.14 -3.41
CA TRP A 48 -19.73 -6.94 -2.78
C TRP A 48 -20.21 -5.93 -3.81
N LYS A 49 -21.53 -5.78 -3.92
CA LYS A 49 -22.15 -4.88 -4.91
C LYS A 49 -22.15 -3.41 -4.50
N ASP A 50 -22.19 -3.15 -3.19
CA ASP A 50 -22.26 -1.78 -2.62
C ASP A 50 -20.93 -1.32 -2.03
N ALA A 51 -19.81 -1.89 -2.50
CA ALA A 51 -18.48 -1.44 -2.09
C ALA A 51 -18.14 -0.12 -2.78
N ALA A 52 -17.50 0.81 -2.07
CA ALA A 52 -16.97 2.02 -2.69
C ALA A 52 -15.97 1.67 -3.79
N ALA A 53 -15.78 2.52 -4.79
CA ALA A 53 -14.78 2.27 -5.83
C ALA A 53 -13.37 2.19 -5.22
N PRO A 54 -12.51 1.26 -5.67
CA PRO A 54 -11.17 1.06 -5.09
C PRO A 54 -10.17 2.17 -5.47
N THR A 55 -10.61 3.32 -5.98
CA THR A 55 -9.76 4.39 -6.54
C THR A 55 -8.61 4.83 -5.62
N LYS A 56 -8.82 4.90 -4.31
CA LYS A 56 -7.75 5.24 -3.36
C LYS A 56 -6.76 4.09 -3.15
N ILE A 57 -7.28 2.87 -3.04
CA ILE A 57 -6.48 1.65 -2.96
C ILE A 57 -5.62 1.52 -4.23
N ASP A 58 -6.19 1.77 -5.41
CA ASP A 58 -5.49 1.78 -6.70
C ASP A 58 -4.35 2.81 -6.73
N ALA A 59 -4.60 4.02 -6.23
CA ALA A 59 -3.59 5.07 -6.15
C ALA A 59 -2.44 4.69 -5.19
N MET A 60 -2.76 4.08 -4.04
CA MET A 60 -1.75 3.56 -3.10
C MET A 60 -0.92 2.44 -3.72
N ILE A 61 -1.57 1.50 -4.41
CA ILE A 61 -0.89 0.42 -5.15
C ILE A 61 0.06 1.01 -6.18
N ALA A 62 -0.40 1.95 -7.02
CA ALA A 62 0.44 2.56 -8.04
C ALA A 62 1.65 3.31 -7.45
N ALA A 63 1.46 4.00 -6.32
CA ALA A 63 2.55 4.68 -5.62
C ALA A 63 3.59 3.70 -5.06
N GLN A 64 3.14 2.60 -4.44
CA GLN A 64 4.01 1.55 -3.91
C GLN A 64 4.71 0.78 -5.02
N GLU A 65 4.01 0.42 -6.09
CA GLU A 65 4.58 -0.23 -7.28
C GLU A 65 5.75 0.59 -7.85
N LYS A 66 5.57 1.91 -7.97
CA LYS A 66 6.62 2.82 -8.42
C LYS A 66 7.80 2.88 -7.45
N GLY A 67 7.54 2.92 -6.14
CA GLY A 67 8.58 2.95 -5.11
C GLY A 67 9.40 1.65 -5.04
N LEU A 68 8.77 0.51 -5.32
CA LEU A 68 9.35 -0.83 -5.22
C LEU A 68 9.88 -1.38 -6.54
N GLY A 69 9.68 -0.65 -7.64
CA GLY A 69 10.04 -1.11 -8.98
C GLY A 69 9.28 -2.36 -9.40
N ILE A 70 8.03 -2.51 -8.98
CA ILE A 70 7.17 -3.65 -9.37
C ILE A 70 6.80 -3.49 -10.84
N THR A 71 7.13 -4.50 -11.63
CA THR A 71 6.79 -4.56 -13.05
C THR A 71 5.33 -4.96 -13.26
N ALA A 72 4.78 -4.69 -14.45
CA ALA A 72 3.44 -5.14 -14.81
C ALA A 72 3.29 -6.67 -14.77
N GLY A 73 4.37 -7.41 -15.05
CA GLY A 73 4.40 -8.87 -14.95
C GLY A 73 4.28 -9.35 -13.49
N GLU A 74 5.09 -8.78 -12.60
CA GLU A 74 5.01 -9.06 -11.15
C GLU A 74 3.63 -8.70 -10.60
N ARG A 75 3.09 -7.52 -10.95
CA ARG A 75 1.74 -7.09 -10.57
C ARG A 75 0.71 -8.15 -10.93
N LYS A 76 0.68 -8.58 -12.19
CA LYS A 76 -0.29 -9.58 -12.67
C LYS A 76 -0.21 -10.88 -11.86
N THR A 77 1.00 -11.37 -11.58
CA THR A 77 1.21 -12.58 -10.77
C THR A 77 0.73 -12.40 -9.34
N MET A 78 1.08 -11.29 -8.68
CA MET A 78 0.68 -11.03 -7.30
C MET A 78 -0.83 -10.80 -7.16
N THR A 79 -1.45 -10.11 -8.11
CA THR A 79 -2.91 -9.95 -8.13
C THR A 79 -3.62 -11.30 -8.33
N ALA A 80 -3.12 -12.16 -9.21
CA ALA A 80 -3.70 -13.50 -9.40
C ALA A 80 -3.54 -14.39 -8.16
N ALA A 81 -2.38 -14.32 -7.48
CA ALA A 81 -2.16 -15.01 -6.21
C ALA A 81 -3.13 -14.50 -5.13
N ALA A 82 -3.27 -13.19 -4.98
CA ALA A 82 -4.21 -12.57 -4.05
C ALA A 82 -5.68 -12.95 -4.33
N GLU A 83 -6.10 -12.98 -5.60
CA GLU A 83 -7.43 -13.46 -5.98
C GLU A 83 -7.64 -14.93 -5.57
N ALA A 84 -6.65 -15.80 -5.82
CA ALA A 84 -6.74 -17.22 -5.50
C ALA A 84 -6.75 -17.47 -3.98
N GLU A 85 -5.87 -16.80 -3.23
CA GLU A 85 -5.81 -16.89 -1.78
C GLU A 85 -7.11 -16.41 -1.13
N LEU A 86 -7.63 -15.26 -1.57
CA LEU A 86 -8.88 -14.72 -1.05
C LEU A 86 -10.10 -15.59 -1.41
N ALA A 87 -10.11 -16.19 -2.60
CA ALA A 87 -11.17 -17.11 -2.99
C ALA A 87 -11.14 -18.42 -2.17
N ALA A 88 -9.97 -18.83 -1.69
CA ALA A 88 -9.79 -20.00 -0.84
C ALA A 88 -10.00 -19.70 0.66
N SER A 89 -9.95 -18.43 1.07
CA SER A 89 -10.10 -18.02 2.46
C SER A 89 -11.57 -17.81 2.86
N SER A 90 -11.82 -17.77 4.17
CA SER A 90 -13.12 -17.42 4.74
C SER A 90 -13.30 -15.91 4.97
N ASP A 91 -12.31 -15.09 4.62
CA ASP A 91 -12.22 -13.68 5.02
C ASP A 91 -13.35 -12.83 4.40
N CYS A 92 -13.93 -13.27 3.28
CA CYS A 92 -15.11 -12.63 2.71
C CYS A 92 -16.35 -12.69 3.64
N LYS A 93 -16.35 -13.54 4.67
CA LYS A 93 -17.51 -13.79 5.56
C LYS A 93 -17.36 -13.19 6.96
N ASP A 94 -16.15 -12.81 7.38
CA ASP A 94 -15.89 -12.34 8.75
C ASP A 94 -16.24 -10.87 8.98
N GLY A 95 -16.42 -10.09 7.90
CA GLY A 95 -16.72 -8.66 7.93
C GLY A 95 -15.52 -7.76 8.27
N VAL A 96 -14.41 -8.32 8.73
CA VAL A 96 -13.16 -7.59 9.02
C VAL A 96 -12.55 -7.10 7.72
N LEU A 97 -12.45 -7.98 6.71
CA LEU A 97 -11.92 -7.58 5.41
C LEU A 97 -12.79 -6.48 4.77
N ARG A 98 -14.12 -6.55 4.98
CA ARG A 98 -15.04 -5.52 4.49
C ARG A 98 -14.81 -4.18 5.18
N ALA A 99 -14.65 -4.17 6.50
CA ALA A 99 -14.35 -2.95 7.25
C ALA A 99 -13.01 -2.35 6.83
N MET A 100 -11.96 -3.17 6.67
CA MET A 100 -10.65 -2.70 6.19
C MET A 100 -10.74 -2.10 4.78
N TYR A 101 -11.48 -2.75 3.88
CA TYR A 101 -11.71 -2.23 2.55
C TYR A 101 -12.42 -0.87 2.59
N ASP A 102 -13.53 -0.77 3.33
CA ASP A 102 -14.32 0.46 3.39
C ASP A 102 -13.52 1.61 4.01
N GLU A 103 -12.64 1.35 4.98
CA GLU A 103 -11.72 2.36 5.53
C GLU A 103 -10.62 2.74 4.53
N ALA A 104 -10.04 1.79 3.80
CA ALA A 104 -9.00 2.07 2.82
C ALA A 104 -9.54 2.77 1.55
N ALA A 105 -10.82 2.55 1.22
CA ALA A 105 -11.48 3.17 0.07
C ALA A 105 -11.97 4.61 0.36
N LYS A 106 -12.12 5.00 1.63
CA LYS A 106 -12.57 6.34 2.06
C LYS A 106 -11.53 7.42 1.89
#